data_AF-I7M4M8-F1
#
_entry.id   AF-I7M4M8-F1
#
_cell.length_a   1.000
_cell.length_b   1.000
_cell.length_c   1.000
_cell.angle_alpha   90.00
_cell.angle_beta   90.00
_cell.angle_gamma   90.00
#
_symmetry.space_group_name_H-M   'P 1'
#
loop_
_entity.id
_entity.type
_entity.pdbx_description
1 polymer ?
#
loop_
_entity_poly.entity_id
_entity_poly.type
_entity_poly.pdbx_seq_one_letter_code
_entity_poly.pdbx_strand_id
1 'polypeptide(L)'
;MSFVQQFWQKNLQEVYKDVKESRDAKEATLKSECFTKNQKNQEGFNTCLRNFYDEFSKFQLRVEFEQRRVFECLQELKKGGGANQEVQKMCLRGVLDQLKSHANKYKENIQKN
;
A
#
# COMPACT_ATOMS: atom_id res chain seq x y z
N MET A 1 9.60 6.47 -21.95
CA MET A 1 8.98 5.90 -20.74
C MET A 1 7.62 5.32 -21.13
N SER A 2 7.30 4.08 -20.79
CA SER A 2 6.02 3.45 -21.18
C SER A 2 4.84 4.03 -20.39
N PHE A 3 3.61 3.90 -20.91
CA PHE A 3 2.39 4.33 -20.21
C PHE A 3 2.25 3.65 -18.83
N VAL A 4 2.65 2.38 -18.74
CA VAL A 4 2.65 1.62 -17.48
C VAL A 4 3.68 2.18 -16.49
N GLN A 5 4.87 2.52 -16.96
CA GLN A 5 5.89 3.18 -16.12
C GLN A 5 5.41 4.55 -15.63
N GLN A 6 4.79 5.35 -16.50
CA GLN A 6 4.20 6.65 -16.14
C GLN A 6 3.06 6.50 -15.12
N PHE A 7 2.18 5.51 -15.31
CA PHE A 7 1.10 5.21 -14.38
C PHE A 7 1.65 4.91 -12.99
N TRP A 8 2.62 3.99 -12.88
CA TRP A 8 3.22 3.65 -11.60
C TRP A 8 3.98 4.82 -10.99
N GLN A 9 4.84 5.50 -11.74
CA GLN A 9 5.61 6.62 -11.21
C GLN A 9 4.70 7.71 -10.62
N LYS A 10 3.65 8.10 -11.34
CA LYS A 10 2.72 9.16 -10.88
C LYS A 10 1.90 8.70 -9.68
N ASN A 11 1.16 7.59 -9.83
CA ASN A 11 0.16 7.20 -8.84
C ASN A 11 0.77 6.56 -7.60
N LEU A 12 1.86 5.80 -7.76
CA LEU A 12 2.50 5.14 -6.62
C LEU A 12 3.11 6.19 -5.69
N GLN A 13 3.78 7.21 -6.23
CA GLN A 13 4.35 8.29 -5.42
C GLN A 13 3.28 9.04 -4.61
N GLU A 14 2.15 9.37 -5.22
CA GLU A 14 1.03 10.03 -4.53
C GLU A 14 0.47 9.15 -3.40
N VAL A 15 0.24 7.86 -3.66
CA VAL A 15 -0.28 6.92 -2.66
C VAL A 15 0.71 6.71 -1.50
N TYR A 16 2.00 6.53 -1.79
CA TYR A 16 3.02 6.40 -0.74
C TYR A 16 3.19 7.67 0.08
N LYS A 17 3.04 8.85 -0.54
CA LYS A 17 3.08 10.13 0.19
C LYS A 17 1.94 10.21 1.20
N ASP A 18 0.71 9.93 0.79
CA ASP A 18 -0.48 9.94 1.67
C ASP A 18 -0.35 8.91 2.82
N VAL A 19 0.10 7.69 2.50
CA VAL A 19 0.38 6.64 3.50
C VAL A 19 1.46 7.08 4.49
N LYS A 20 2.55 7.69 3.99
CA LYS A 20 3.66 8.17 4.83
C LYS A 20 3.21 9.27 5.77
N GLU A 21 2.46 10.27 5.29
CA GLU A 21 1.95 11.36 6.13
C GLU A 21 1.08 10.82 7.27
N SER A 22 0.21 9.86 6.97
CA SER A 22 -0.64 9.21 7.98
C SER A 22 0.16 8.37 8.99
N ARG A 23 1.19 7.65 8.51
CA ARG A 23 2.09 6.88 9.36
C ARG A 23 2.86 7.77 10.32
N ASP A 24 3.52 8.80 9.79
CA ASP A 24 4.39 9.69 10.56
C ASP A 24 3.56 10.45 11.62
N ALA A 25 2.31 10.83 11.30
CA ALA A 25 1.37 11.41 12.25
C ALA A 25 1.00 10.45 13.40
N LYS A 26 0.73 9.18 13.10
CA LYS A 26 0.42 8.18 14.13
C LYS A 26 1.65 7.75 14.93
N GLU A 27 2.81 7.64 14.30
CA GLU A 27 4.07 7.28 14.97
C GLU A 27 4.46 8.31 16.05
N ALA A 28 4.14 9.59 15.84
CA ALA A 28 4.36 10.65 16.83
C ALA A 28 3.59 10.43 18.14
N THR A 29 2.42 9.79 18.11
CA THR A 29 1.60 9.52 19.31
C THR A 29 1.66 8.07 19.78
N LEU A 30 2.12 7.15 18.92
CA LEU A 30 2.08 5.69 19.09
C LEU A 30 2.65 5.22 20.44
N LYS A 31 3.85 5.68 20.83
CA LYS A 31 4.48 5.22 22.08
C LYS A 31 3.61 5.54 23.30
N SER A 32 3.02 6.74 23.34
CA SER A 32 2.15 7.15 24.43
C SER A 32 0.84 6.36 24.45
N GLU A 33 0.24 6.12 23.27
CA GLU A 33 -1.00 5.35 23.14
C GLU A 33 -0.80 3.88 23.53
N CYS A 34 0.27 3.24 23.04
CA CYS A 34 0.62 1.87 23.39
C CYS A 34 0.92 1.71 24.88
N PHE A 35 1.59 2.70 25.50
CA PHE A 35 1.85 2.70 26.94
C PHE A 35 0.55 2.81 27.74
N THR A 36 -0.32 3.76 27.38
CA THR A 36 -1.62 3.96 28.03
C THR A 36 -2.52 2.73 27.90
N LYS A 37 -2.60 2.11 26.72
CA LYS A 37 -3.41 0.90 26.48
C LYS A 37 -2.93 -0.31 27.29
N ASN A 38 -1.63 -0.43 27.53
CA ASN A 38 -1.06 -1.64 28.13
C ASN A 38 -0.62 -1.47 29.59
N GLN A 39 -0.83 -0.30 30.22
CA GLN A 39 -0.63 -0.05 31.66
C GLN A 39 0.58 -0.75 32.31
N LYS A 40 1.76 -0.68 31.67
CA LYS A 40 3.04 -1.30 32.08
C LYS A 40 3.22 -2.81 31.79
N ASN A 41 2.32 -3.45 31.06
CA ASN A 41 2.61 -4.74 30.41
C ASN A 41 3.58 -4.51 29.24
N GLN A 42 4.85 -4.86 29.44
CA GLN A 42 5.92 -4.69 28.46
C GLN A 42 5.68 -5.52 27.19
N GLU A 43 5.10 -6.72 27.31
CA GLU A 43 4.78 -7.58 26.16
C GLU A 43 3.63 -6.99 25.33
N GLY A 44 2.59 -6.47 26.00
CA GLY A 44 1.49 -5.77 25.36
C GLY A 44 1.94 -4.49 24.66
N PHE A 45 2.83 -3.71 25.30
CA PHE A 45 3.45 -2.53 24.70
C PHE A 45 4.24 -2.88 23.42
N ASN A 46 5.11 -3.89 23.48
CA ASN A 46 5.91 -4.33 22.35
C ASN A 46 5.03 -4.88 21.20
N THR A 47 3.96 -5.60 21.54
CA THR A 47 2.99 -6.11 20.56
C THR A 47 2.26 -4.97 19.86
N CYS A 48 1.85 -3.93 20.60
CA CYS A 48 1.21 -2.74 20.04
C CYS A 48 2.12 -2.02 19.03
N LEU A 49 3.39 -1.81 19.36
CA LEU A 49 4.36 -1.22 18.43
C LEU A 49 4.57 -2.10 17.19
N ARG A 50 4.75 -3.42 17.38
CA ARG A 50 4.94 -4.36 16.27
C ARG A 50 3.75 -4.34 15.32
N ASN A 51 2.53 -4.40 15.85
CA ASN A 51 1.31 -4.38 15.04
C ASN A 51 1.23 -3.13 14.16
N PHE A 52 1.60 -1.96 14.68
CA PHE A 52 1.64 -0.73 13.89
C PHE A 52 2.63 -0.82 12.71
N TYR A 53 3.86 -1.29 12.95
CA TYR A 53 4.86 -1.40 11.89
C TYR A 53 4.51 -2.53 10.88
N ASP A 54 3.89 -3.61 11.33
CA ASP A 54 3.44 -4.71 10.48
C ASP A 54 2.35 -4.27 9.48
N GLU A 55 1.50 -3.30 9.84
CA GLU A 55 0.50 -2.77 8.91
C GLU A 55 1.14 -2.12 7.67
N PHE A 56 2.31 -1.49 7.81
CA PHE A 56 3.01 -0.91 6.66
C PHE A 56 3.53 -2.01 5.72
N SER A 57 4.11 -3.07 6.27
CA SER A 57 4.53 -4.25 5.50
C SER A 57 3.36 -4.90 4.75
N LYS A 58 2.19 -5.00 5.40
CA LYS A 58 0.96 -5.51 4.76
C LYS A 58 0.53 -4.62 3.59
N PHE A 59 0.61 -3.30 3.74
CA PHE A 59 0.33 -2.37 2.65
C PHE A 59 1.30 -2.56 1.48
N GLN A 60 2.61 -2.64 1.74
CA GLN A 60 3.63 -2.86 0.69
C GLN A 60 3.38 -4.16 -0.09
N LEU A 61 3.09 -5.26 0.60
CA LEU A 61 2.77 -6.54 -0.06
C LEU A 61 1.54 -6.45 -0.97
N ARG A 62 0.53 -5.65 -0.62
CA ARG A 62 -0.65 -5.44 -1.48
C ARG A 62 -0.30 -4.64 -2.73
N VAL A 63 0.55 -3.64 -2.59
CA VAL A 63 1.06 -2.87 -3.74
C VAL A 63 1.85 -3.76 -4.69
N GLU A 64 2.76 -4.59 -4.16
CA GLU A 64 3.54 -5.55 -4.95
C GLU A 64 2.63 -6.56 -5.68
N PHE A 65 1.58 -7.03 -5.02
CA PHE A 65 0.58 -7.90 -5.64
C PHE A 65 -0.11 -7.24 -6.84
N GLU A 66 -0.53 -5.97 -6.71
CA GLU A 66 -1.13 -5.21 -7.81
C GLU A 66 -0.15 -5.01 -8.97
N GLN A 67 1.13 -4.72 -8.68
CA GLN A 67 2.19 -4.63 -9.68
C GLN A 67 2.37 -5.94 -10.44
N ARG A 68 2.41 -7.07 -9.70
CA ARG A 68 2.53 -8.40 -10.29
C ARG A 68 1.34 -8.74 -11.17
N ARG A 69 0.11 -8.44 -10.74
CA ARG A 69 -1.11 -8.66 -11.55
C ARG A 69 -1.07 -7.88 -12.87
N VAL A 70 -0.64 -6.63 -12.83
CA VAL A 70 -0.47 -5.81 -14.06
C VAL A 70 0.59 -6.43 -14.97
N PHE A 71 1.72 -6.86 -14.40
CA PHE A 71 2.78 -7.51 -15.17
C PHE A 71 2.31 -8.80 -15.85
N GLU A 72 1.62 -9.68 -15.12
CA GLU A 72 1.06 -10.92 -15.64
C GLU A 72 0.05 -10.66 -16.78
N CYS A 73 -0.85 -9.69 -16.61
CA CYS A 73 -1.79 -9.28 -17.66
C CYS A 73 -1.07 -8.82 -18.94
N LEU A 74 -0.01 -8.01 -18.80
CA LEU A 74 0.77 -7.53 -19.94
C LEU A 74 1.53 -8.66 -20.65
N GLN A 75 2.03 -9.65 -19.90
CA GLN A 75 2.73 -10.81 -20.46
C GLN A 75 1.79 -11.67 -21.30
N GLU A 76 0.59 -11.97 -20.79
CA GLU A 76 -0.40 -12.79 -21.51
C GLU A 76 -0.85 -12.11 -22.81
N LEU A 77 -1.07 -10.80 -22.80
CA LEU A 77 -1.50 -10.07 -24.00
C LEU A 77 -0.36 -9.87 -25.02
N LYS A 78 0.89 -9.82 -24.57
CA LYS A 78 2.07 -9.81 -25.46
C LYS A 78 2.20 -11.12 -26.24
N LYS A 79 1.89 -12.28 -25.63
CA LYS A 79 1.88 -13.58 -26.33
C LYS A 79 0.83 -13.64 -27.44
N GLY A 80 -0.26 -12.89 -27.30
CA GLY A 80 -1.33 -12.77 -28.30
C GLY A 80 -1.11 -11.71 -29.39
N GLY A 81 0.08 -11.08 -29.48
CA GLY A 81 0.41 -10.09 -30.52
C GLY A 81 -0.08 -8.66 -30.26
N GLY A 82 -0.74 -8.40 -29.12
CA GLY A 82 -1.29 -7.09 -28.77
C GLY A 82 -0.47 -6.37 -27.72
N ALA A 83 0.56 -5.62 -28.11
CA ALA A 83 1.26 -4.68 -27.22
C ALA A 83 0.98 -3.23 -27.65
N ASN A 84 -0.29 -2.83 -27.63
CA ASN A 84 -0.70 -1.45 -27.89
C ASN A 84 -1.17 -0.75 -26.60
N GLN A 85 -1.44 0.55 -26.71
CA GLN A 85 -1.81 1.37 -25.55
C GLN A 85 -3.17 0.98 -24.94
N GLU A 86 -4.10 0.40 -25.70
CA GLU A 86 -5.40 -0.06 -25.18
C GLU A 86 -5.25 -1.26 -24.25
N VAL A 87 -4.37 -2.21 -24.61
CA VAL A 87 -4.00 -3.33 -23.75
C VAL A 87 -3.42 -2.85 -22.42
N GLN A 88 -2.55 -1.85 -22.46
CA GLN A 88 -1.99 -1.26 -21.25
C GLN A 88 -3.05 -0.60 -20.37
N LYS A 89 -4.02 0.12 -20.98
CA LYS A 89 -5.18 0.67 -20.26
C LYS A 89 -6.06 -0.41 -19.64
N MET A 90 -6.25 -1.53 -20.33
CA MET A 90 -7.03 -2.67 -19.83
C MET A 90 -6.37 -3.29 -18.60
N CYS A 91 -5.07 -3.59 -18.64
CA CYS A 91 -4.36 -4.17 -17.50
C CYS A 91 -4.28 -3.22 -16.29
N LEU A 92 -4.31 -1.91 -16.53
CA LEU A 92 -4.27 -0.89 -15.47
C LEU A 92 -5.66 -0.53 -14.92
N ARG A 93 -6.74 -1.03 -15.52
CA ARG A 93 -8.11 -0.68 -15.13
C ARG A 93 -8.35 -1.09 -13.67
N GLY A 94 -8.80 -0.12 -12.86
CA GLY A 94 -9.11 -0.33 -11.44
C GLY A 94 -7.89 -0.44 -10.52
N VAL A 95 -6.66 -0.48 -11.03
CA VAL A 95 -5.45 -0.59 -10.19
C VAL A 95 -5.34 0.61 -9.25
N LEU A 96 -5.60 1.82 -9.74
CA LEU A 96 -5.54 3.02 -8.89
C LEU A 96 -6.54 2.96 -7.74
N ASP A 97 -7.76 2.49 -8.00
CA ASP A 97 -8.80 2.36 -6.98
C ASP A 97 -8.42 1.30 -5.94
N GLN A 98 -7.80 0.19 -6.37
CA GLN A 98 -7.26 -0.82 -5.45
C GLN A 98 -6.12 -0.25 -4.58
N LEU A 99 -5.17 0.48 -5.17
CA LEU A 99 -4.10 1.13 -4.41
C LEU A 99 -4.64 2.10 -3.36
N LYS A 100 -5.63 2.93 -3.73
CA LYS A 100 -6.30 3.84 -2.81
C LYS A 100 -7.07 3.10 -1.72
N SER A 101 -7.74 2.00 -2.07
CA SER A 101 -8.43 1.14 -1.11
C SER A 101 -7.46 0.51 -0.10
N HIS A 102 -6.31 0.01 -0.57
CA HIS A 102 -5.26 -0.51 0.30
C HIS A 102 -4.66 0.56 1.21
N ALA A 103 -4.44 1.77 0.70
CA ALA A 103 -3.98 2.91 1.50
C ALA A 103 -5.00 3.31 2.56
N ASN A 104 -6.30 3.37 2.22
CA ASN A 104 -7.36 3.67 3.18
C ASN A 104 -7.46 2.59 4.26
N LYS A 105 -7.40 1.32 3.89
CA LYS A 105 -7.39 0.21 4.85
C LYS A 105 -6.20 0.26 5.79
N TYR A 106 -5.01 0.59 5.26
CA TYR A 106 -3.82 0.84 6.08
C TYR A 106 -4.07 1.96 7.10
N LYS A 107 -4.58 3.12 6.62
CA LYS A 107 -4.89 4.28 7.47
C LYS A 107 -5.89 3.92 8.56
N GLU A 108 -6.95 3.18 8.25
CA GLU A 108 -7.90 2.70 9.25
C GLU A 108 -7.27 1.78 10.29
N ASN A 109 -6.41 0.86 9.86
CA ASN A 109 -5.78 -0.11 10.76
C ASN A 109 -4.80 0.56 11.73
N ILE A 110 -3.99 1.51 11.25
CA ILE A 110 -3.06 2.23 12.13
C ILE A 110 -3.79 3.14 13.13
N GLN A 111 -5.01 3.59 12.84
CA GLN A 111 -5.81 4.36 13.81
C GLN A 111 -6.42 3.48 14.90
N LYS A 112 -6.73 2.21 14.60
CA LYS A 112 -7.26 1.23 15.57
C LYS A 112 -6.18 0.68 16.51
N ASN A 113 -4.95 0.54 16.01
CA ASN A 113 -3.76 0.20 16.81
C ASN A 113 -3.48 1.26 17.87
#